data_AF-A0A7W1RHF9-F1
#
_entry.id   AF-A0A7W1RHF9-F1
#
_cell.length_a   1.000
_cell.length_b   1.000
_cell.length_c   1.000
_cell.angle_alpha   90.00
_cell.angle_beta   90.00
_cell.angle_gamma   90.00
#
_symmetry.space_group_name_H-M   'P 1'
#
loop_
_entity.id
_entity.type
_entity.pdbx_description
1 polymer ?
#
loop_
_entity_poly.entity_id
_entity_poly.type
_entity_poly.pdbx_seq_one_letter_code
_entity_poly.pdbx_strand_id
1 'polypeptide(L)' 'LTAQIADSLSILLDTESVAVSLQAEHHCIKSRGVESENSFTITNVLRGQFGNADFRSQFFDAIGRIK' A
#
# COMPACT_ATOMS: atom_id res chain seq x y z
N LEU A 1 6.59 -5.76 -5.65
CA LEU A 1 5.29 -5.36 -6.26
C LEU A 1 4.94 -3.90 -5.94
N THR A 2 4.57 -3.55 -4.72
CA THR A 2 4.06 -2.20 -4.37
C THR A 2 5.03 -1.07 -4.73
N ALA A 3 6.34 -1.28 -4.54
CA ALA A 3 7.37 -0.33 -4.96
C ALA A 3 7.41 -0.13 -6.48
N GLN A 4 7.30 -1.21 -7.26
CA GLN A 4 7.33 -1.14 -8.72
C GLN A 4 6.12 -0.39 -9.28
N ILE A 5 4.95 -0.51 -8.64
CA ILE A 5 3.77 0.27 -8.99
C ILE A 5 4.05 1.76 -8.71
N ALA A 6 4.61 2.10 -7.55
CA ALA A 6 4.96 3.47 -7.21
C ALA A 6 6.02 4.05 -8.17
N ASP A 7 7.04 3.27 -8.54
CA ASP A 7 8.05 3.63 -9.55
C ASP A 7 7.40 3.93 -10.91
N SER A 8 6.52 3.04 -11.37
CA SER A 8 5.85 3.17 -12.67
C SER A 8 4.96 4.41 -12.71
N LEU A 9 4.19 4.67 -11.64
CA LEU A 9 3.36 5.86 -11.52
C LEU A 9 4.20 7.13 -11.49
N SER A 10 5.32 7.11 -10.78
CA SER A 10 6.22 8.26 -10.69
C SER A 10 6.77 8.66 -12.06
N ILE A 11 7.17 7.66 -12.88
CA ILE A 11 7.66 7.88 -14.25
C ILE A 11 6.53 8.35 -15.18
N LEU A 12 5.37 7.69 -15.15
CA LEU A 12 4.27 7.99 -16.08
C LEU A 12 3.60 9.35 -15.83
N LEU A 13 3.56 9.78 -14.57
CA LEU A 13 2.93 11.04 -14.16
C LEU A 13 3.91 12.20 -13.98
N ASP A 14 5.20 11.97 -14.24
CA ASP A 14 6.30 12.93 -14.07
C ASP A 14 6.27 13.61 -12.69
N THR A 15 6.15 12.80 -11.64
CA THR A 15 6.09 13.29 -10.25
C THR A 15 6.76 12.33 -9.27
N GLU A 16 7.48 12.88 -8.31
CA GLU A 16 8.05 12.12 -7.20
C GLU A 16 7.05 11.89 -6.06
N SER A 17 5.91 12.59 -6.08
CA SER A 17 4.91 12.53 -5.02
C SER A 17 3.86 11.47 -5.33
N VAL A 18 4.14 10.23 -4.92
CA VAL A 18 3.29 9.07 -5.15
C VAL A 18 3.07 8.30 -3.85
N ALA A 19 1.83 7.91 -3.58
CA ALA A 19 1.47 7.01 -2.49
C ALA A 19 0.69 5.81 -3.03
N VAL A 20 1.10 4.60 -2.64
CA VAL A 20 0.46 3.34 -3.03
C VAL A 20 0.24 2.50 -1.78
N SER A 21 -1.01 2.07 -1.56
CA SER A 21 -1.37 1.08 -0.55
C SER A 21 -1.96 -0.13 -1.23
N LEU A 22 -1.48 -1.32 -0.88
CA LEU A 22 -1.93 -2.59 -1.43
C LEU A 22 -2.32 -3.53 -0.29
N GLN A 23 -3.59 -3.94 -0.27
CA GLN A 23 -4.09 -5.00 0.59
C GLN A 23 -4.28 -6.27 -0.24
N ALA A 24 -3.75 -7.39 0.24
CA ALA A 24 -3.93 -8.67 -0.41
C ALA A 24 -4.10 -9.81 0.59
N GLU A 25 -4.91 -10.79 0.21
CA GLU A 25 -4.96 -12.09 0.85
C GLU A 25 -3.93 -13.02 0.21
N HIS A 26 -3.18 -13.73 1.04
CA HIS A 26 -2.22 -14.73 0.57
C HIS A 26 -2.83 -16.12 0.75
N HIS A 27 -3.34 -16.72 -0.32
CA HIS A 27 -3.93 -18.08 -0.27
C HIS A 27 -2.94 -19.15 0.21
N CYS A 28 -1.64 -18.94 0.03
CA CYS A 28 -0.60 -19.80 0.60
C CYS A 28 -0.59 -19.81 2.14
N ILE A 29 -1.18 -18.81 2.80
CA ILE A 29 -1.31 -18.67 4.27
C ILE A 29 -2.72 -19.07 4.70
N LYS A 30 -3.75 -18.73 3.90
CA LYS A 30 -5.14 -19.07 4.22
C LYS A 30 -5.44 -20.56 4.06
N SER A 31 -4.95 -21.18 2.99
CA SER A 31 -5.37 -22.53 2.56
C SER A 31 -4.29 -23.59 2.72
N ARG A 32 -3.09 -23.20 3.19
CA ARG A 32 -1.98 -24.09 3.51
C ARG A 32 -1.18 -23.51 4.68
N GLY A 33 -0.50 -24.35 5.45
CA GLY A 33 0.41 -23.90 6.51
C GLY A 33 -0.31 -23.43 7.78
N VAL A 34 -0.25 -22.14 8.10
CA VAL A 34 -0.81 -21.57 9.35
C VAL A 34 -2.34 -21.47 9.33
N GLU A 35 -2.97 -21.61 8.15
CA GLU A 35 -4.43 -21.71 7.97
C GLU A 35 -5.23 -20.56 8.63
N SER A 36 -4.70 -19.33 8.50
CA SER A 36 -5.36 -18.14 9.04
C SER A 36 -6.36 -17.55 8.05
N GLU A 37 -7.64 -17.92 8.19
CA GLU A 37 -8.73 -17.53 7.28
C GLU A 37 -8.95 -16.01 7.16
N ASN A 38 -8.55 -15.23 8.16
CA ASN A 38 -8.77 -13.76 8.19
C ASN A 38 -7.46 -12.96 8.08
N SER A 39 -6.39 -13.56 7.55
CA SER A 39 -5.14 -12.85 7.36
C SER A 39 -5.12 -12.02 6.06
N PHE A 40 -4.72 -10.75 6.20
CA PHE A 40 -4.44 -9.83 5.11
C PHE A 40 -3.06 -9.25 5.31
N THR A 41 -2.34 -9.03 4.22
CA THR A 41 -1.09 -8.28 4.23
C THR A 41 -1.32 -6.94 3.56
N ILE A 42 -0.95 -5.87 4.27
CA ILE A 42 -0.98 -4.52 3.74
C ILE A 42 0.46 -4.07 3.52
N THR A 43 0.75 -3.55 2.33
CA THR A 43 2.04 -2.97 1.98
C THR A 43 1.84 -1.55 1.49
N ASN A 44 2.66 -0.63 1.99
CA ASN A 44 2.55 0.80 1.69
C ASN A 44 3.88 1.31 1.13
N VAL A 45 3.82 2.16 0.11
CA VAL A 45 4.96 2.92 -0.41
C VAL A 45 4.55 4.37 -0.53
N LEU A 46 5.27 5.25 0.15
CA LEU A 46 5.03 6.69 0.20
C LEU A 46 6.30 7.41 -0.28
N ARG A 47 6.16 8.33 -1.23
CA ARG A 47 7.27 9.10 -1.81
C ARG A 47 6.93 10.59 -1.93
N GLY A 48 7.96 11.42 -2.04
CA GLY A 48 7.82 12.87 -2.19
C GLY A 48 7.02 13.49 -1.05
N GLN A 49 5.98 14.26 -1.39
CA GLN A 49 5.16 14.97 -0.40
C GLN A 49 4.45 14.06 0.60
N PHE A 50 4.22 12.79 0.27
CA PHE A 50 3.64 11.82 1.21
C PHE A 50 4.60 11.38 2.33
N GLY A 51 5.86 11.86 2.33
CA GLY A 51 6.73 11.79 3.49
C GLY A 51 6.35 12.76 4.61
N ASN A 52 5.60 13.83 4.29
CA ASN A 52 5.06 14.76 5.28
C ASN A 52 3.93 14.11 6.08
N ALA A 53 3.93 14.31 7.40
CA ALA A 53 2.95 13.75 8.31
C ALA A 53 1.49 14.12 7.96
N ASP A 54 1.24 15.35 7.52
CA ASP A 54 -0.12 15.83 7.23
C ASP A 54 -0.70 15.14 5.99
N PHE A 55 0.05 15.15 4.88
CA PHE A 55 -0.36 14.47 3.64
C PHE A 55 -0.46 12.95 3.83
N ARG A 56 0.44 12.37 4.62
CA ARG A 56 0.39 10.95 4.97
C ARG A 56 -0.87 10.62 5.77
N SER A 57 -1.24 11.43 6.76
CA SER A 57 -2.48 11.21 7.53
C SER A 57 -3.68 11.31 6.62
N GLN A 58 -3.77 12.38 5.82
CA GLN A 58 -4.88 12.57 4.88
C GLN A 58 -5.02 11.40 3.90
N PHE A 59 -3.91 10.87 3.39
CA PHE A 59 -3.92 9.70 2.52
C PHE A 59 -4.52 8.47 3.21
N PHE A 60 -4.05 8.13 4.42
CA PHE A 60 -4.56 6.97 5.16
C PHE A 60 -6.00 7.15 5.65
N ASP A 61 -6.40 8.37 5.98
CA ASP A 61 -7.77 8.70 6.35
C ASP A 61 -8.71 8.56 5.15
N ALA A 62 -8.25 8.94 3.94
CA ALA A 62 -9.04 8.87 2.71
C ALA A 62 -9.28 7.44 2.20
N ILE A 63 -8.30 6.53 2.30
CA ILE A 63 -8.46 5.13 1.87
C ILE A 63 -9.23 4.26 2.86
N GLY A 64 -9.69 4.85 3.97
CA GLY A 64 -10.34 4.17 5.08
C GLY A 64 -9.32 3.39 5.90
N ARG A 65 -9.45 3.42 7.23
CA ARG A 65 -8.74 2.47 8.09
C ARG A 65 -9.21 1.07 7.72
N ILE A 66 -8.46 0.41 6.85
CA ILE A 66 -8.65 -0.99 6.49
C ILE A 66 -8.54 -1.78 7.79
N LYS A 67 -9.69 -2.22 8.32
CA LYS A 67 -9.79 -3.09 9.50
C LYS A 67 -9.37 -4.50 9.15
#